data_AF-A0A6L6Y860-F1
#
_entry.id   AF-A0A6L6Y860-F1
#
_cell.length_a   1.000
_cell.length_b   1.000
_cell.length_c   1.000
_cell.angle_alpha   90.00
_cell.angle_beta   90.00
_cell.angle_gamma   90.00
#
_symmetry.space_group_name_H-M   'P 1'
#
loop_
_entity.id
_entity.type
_entity.pdbx_description
1 polymer ?
#
loop_
_entity_poly.entity_id
_entity_poly.type
_entity_poly.pdbx_seq_one_letter_code
_entity_poly.pdbx_strand_id
1 'polypeptide(L)'
;MKACWMLCLVSALSATAARAESPLQSLQFEQQKQRVLKAVKEKCSPAATLSDNDFANQVLASKENQTYVREATLAKERNNQKNYRAAIDKITCPAQ
;
A
#
# COMPACT_ATOMS: atom_id res chain seq x y z
N MET A 1 5.08 -17.91 50.70
CA MET A 1 4.40 -18.21 49.42
C MET A 1 4.29 -16.94 48.60
N LYS A 2 4.48 -17.02 47.28
CA LYS A 2 4.35 -15.96 46.24
C LYS A 2 5.64 -15.20 45.86
N ALA A 3 6.64 -15.93 45.39
CA ALA A 3 7.74 -15.35 44.60
C ALA A 3 8.21 -16.38 43.57
N CYS A 4 7.39 -16.66 42.55
CA CYS A 4 7.83 -17.49 41.42
C CYS A 4 6.92 -17.37 40.18
N TRP A 5 6.33 -16.20 39.94
CA TRP A 5 5.35 -16.02 38.85
C TRP A 5 5.71 -14.88 37.87
N MET A 6 6.94 -14.36 37.95
CA MET A 6 7.37 -13.24 37.10
C MET A 6 8.75 -13.51 36.47
N LEU A 7 8.94 -14.70 35.86
CA LEU A 7 10.21 -14.96 35.15
C LEU A 7 10.13 -15.85 33.91
N CYS A 8 8.95 -16.20 33.39
CA CYS A 8 8.82 -17.09 32.22
C CYS A 8 8.20 -16.47 30.95
N LEU A 9 7.95 -15.17 30.88
CA LEU A 9 7.19 -14.57 29.78
C LEU A 9 7.99 -13.78 28.73
N VAL A 10 9.33 -13.77 28.80
CA VAL A 10 10.16 -12.90 27.92
C VAL A 10 10.93 -13.67 26.84
N SER A 11 10.79 -14.99 26.72
CA SER A 11 11.63 -15.82 25.82
C SER A 11 10.93 -16.39 24.58
N ALA A 12 9.84 -15.79 24.09
CA ALA A 12 9.10 -16.31 22.93
C ALA A 12 8.86 -15.30 21.78
N LEU A 13 9.68 -14.26 21.62
CA LEU A 13 9.53 -13.32 20.49
C LEU A 13 10.80 -13.14 19.65
N SER A 14 11.62 -14.18 19.54
CA SER A 14 12.52 -14.34 18.39
C SER A 14 11.89 -15.32 17.41
N ALA A 15 10.71 -14.98 16.90
CA ALA A 15 10.18 -15.61 15.70
C ALA A 15 11.05 -15.12 14.54
N THR A 16 12.09 -15.89 14.24
CA THR A 16 12.80 -15.83 12.98
C THR A 16 11.73 -15.81 11.88
N ALA A 17 11.61 -14.69 11.17
CA ALA A 17 10.70 -14.56 10.05
C ALA A 17 11.17 -15.52 8.95
N ALA A 18 10.77 -16.78 9.07
CA ALA A 18 10.81 -17.73 7.97
C ALA A 18 9.94 -17.10 6.88
N ARG A 19 10.58 -16.79 5.74
CA ARG A 19 9.96 -16.28 4.54
C ARG A 19 9.02 -17.33 3.96
N ALA A 20 7.88 -17.53 4.60
CA ALA A 20 6.69 -18.01 3.91
C ALA A 20 6.14 -16.79 3.15
N GLU A 21 5.93 -16.93 1.84
CA GLU A 21 5.14 -15.99 1.04
C GLU A 21 3.73 -15.96 1.64
N SER A 22 3.54 -15.12 2.65
CA SER A 22 2.44 -15.20 3.61
C SER A 22 1.36 -14.18 3.28
N PRO A 23 0.12 -14.35 3.78
CA PRO A 23 -0.95 -13.34 3.72
C PRO A 23 -0.56 -11.95 4.24
N LEU A 24 0.55 -11.83 4.97
CA LEU A 24 1.17 -10.56 5.33
C LEU A 24 1.70 -9.77 4.12
N GLN A 25 2.26 -10.44 3.10
CA GLN A 25 2.74 -9.78 1.89
C GLN A 25 1.59 -9.26 1.03
N SER A 26 0.47 -9.99 0.94
CA SER A 26 -0.73 -9.50 0.25
C SER A 26 -1.37 -8.33 1.01
N LEU A 27 -1.39 -8.36 2.34
CA LEU A 27 -1.82 -7.21 3.16
C LEU A 27 -0.91 -5.99 2.97
N GLN A 28 0.41 -6.19 2.93
CA GLN A 28 1.36 -5.11 2.66
C GLN A 28 1.15 -4.52 1.26
N PHE A 29 0.96 -5.37 0.25
CA PHE A 29 0.70 -4.93 -1.12
C PHE A 29 -0.59 -4.09 -1.22
N GLU A 30 -1.69 -4.55 -0.62
CA GLU A 30 -2.94 -3.79 -0.59
C GLU A 30 -2.78 -2.46 0.17
N GLN A 31 -2.05 -2.45 1.29
CA GLN A 31 -1.78 -1.21 2.02
C GLN A 31 -0.92 -0.22 1.20
N GLN A 32 0.06 -0.70 0.44
CA GLN A 32 0.88 0.13 -0.45
C GLN A 32 0.05 0.65 -1.63
N LYS A 33 -0.82 -0.18 -2.21
CA LYS A 33 -1.76 0.25 -3.25
C LYS A 33 -2.68 1.37 -2.75
N GLN A 34 -3.19 1.28 -1.52
CA GLN A 34 -3.99 2.37 -0.92
C GLN A 34 -3.18 3.66 -0.78
N ARG A 35 -1.90 3.58 -0.40
CA ARG A 35 -1.00 4.77 -0.35
C ARG A 35 -0.77 5.38 -1.74
N VAL A 36 -0.60 4.54 -2.76
CA VAL A 36 -0.48 4.98 -4.15
C VAL A 36 -1.75 5.70 -4.59
N LEU A 37 -2.93 5.08 -4.39
CA LEU A 37 -4.21 5.67 -4.75
C LEU A 37 -4.49 7.00 -4.03
N LYS A 38 -4.08 7.13 -2.76
CA LYS A 38 -4.13 8.40 -2.04
C LYS A 38 -3.28 9.49 -2.71
N ALA A 39 -2.06 9.17 -3.11
CA ALA A 39 -1.20 10.12 -3.84
C ALA A 39 -1.78 10.49 -5.21
N VAL A 40 -2.43 9.54 -5.90
CA VAL A 40 -3.18 9.84 -7.13
C VAL A 40 -4.36 10.77 -6.83
N LYS A 41 -5.07 10.57 -5.71
CA LYS A 41 -6.17 11.46 -5.31
C LYS A 41 -5.68 12.88 -5.07
N GLU A 42 -4.55 13.04 -4.39
CA GLU A 42 -3.90 14.35 -4.18
C GLU A 42 -3.52 15.02 -5.51
N LYS A 43 -2.96 14.26 -6.46
CA LYS A 43 -2.67 14.74 -7.82
C LYS A 43 -3.92 15.15 -8.58
N CYS A 44 -4.95 14.31 -8.56
CA CYS A 44 -6.14 14.47 -9.40
C CYS A 44 -7.18 15.43 -8.81
N SER A 45 -7.14 15.68 -7.50
CA SER A 45 -8.06 16.58 -6.79
C SER A 45 -9.53 16.42 -7.21
N PRO A 46 -10.10 15.20 -7.17
CA PRO A 46 -11.46 14.94 -7.65
C PRO A 46 -12.51 15.69 -6.82
N ALA A 47 -13.75 15.75 -7.33
CA ALA A 47 -14.89 16.31 -6.61
C ALA A 47 -15.02 15.74 -5.18
N ALA A 48 -15.28 16.62 -4.21
CA ALA A 48 -15.31 16.26 -2.79
C ALA A 48 -16.41 15.24 -2.44
N THR A 49 -17.43 15.09 -3.29
CA THR A 49 -18.52 14.12 -3.17
C THR A 49 -18.11 12.70 -3.57
N LEU A 50 -16.98 12.54 -4.27
CA LEU A 50 -16.50 11.23 -4.73
C LEU A 50 -15.83 10.48 -3.58
N SER A 51 -16.35 9.29 -3.27
CA SER A 51 -15.77 8.42 -2.24
C SER A 51 -14.39 7.92 -2.67
N ASP A 52 -13.53 7.57 -1.70
CA ASP A 52 -12.21 6.99 -1.99
C ASP A 52 -12.32 5.69 -2.81
N ASN A 53 -13.37 4.90 -2.57
CA ASN A 53 -13.60 3.66 -3.28
C ASN A 53 -14.04 3.91 -4.73
N ASP A 54 -14.97 4.84 -4.96
CA ASP A 54 -15.42 5.19 -6.31
C ASP A 54 -14.28 5.80 -7.12
N PHE A 55 -13.48 6.66 -6.49
CA PHE A 55 -12.27 7.20 -7.09
C PHE A 55 -11.30 6.09 -7.48
N ALA A 56 -11.00 5.16 -6.56
CA ALA A 56 -10.13 4.02 -6.84
C ALA A 56 -10.66 3.16 -8.00
N ASN A 57 -11.97 2.89 -8.03
CA ASN A 57 -12.60 2.12 -9.10
C ASN A 57 -12.49 2.82 -10.45
N GLN A 58 -12.70 4.14 -10.50
CA GLN A 58 -12.54 4.93 -11.72
C GLN A 58 -11.08 4.97 -12.19
N VAL A 59 -10.12 5.18 -11.28
CA VAL A 59 -8.68 5.14 -11.62
C VAL A 59 -8.31 3.76 -12.15
N LEU A 60 -8.75 2.69 -11.50
CA LEU A 60 -8.40 1.31 -11.85
C LEU A 60 -9.22 0.74 -13.02
N ALA A 61 -10.15 1.50 -13.60
CA ALA A 61 -10.96 1.05 -14.72
C ALA A 61 -10.13 0.80 -16.00
N SER A 62 -9.00 1.50 -16.19
CA SER A 62 -8.13 1.31 -17.35
C SER A 62 -6.92 0.41 -17.05
N LYS A 63 -6.52 -0.38 -18.04
CA LYS A 63 -5.33 -1.26 -17.93
C LYS A 63 -4.04 -0.44 -17.81
N GLU A 64 -3.95 0.73 -18.46
CA GLU A 64 -2.79 1.61 -18.31
C GLU A 64 -2.66 2.10 -16.87
N ASN A 65 -3.74 2.60 -16.27
CA ASN A 65 -3.69 3.07 -14.88
C ASN A 65 -3.38 1.93 -13.91
N GLN A 66 -3.93 0.73 -14.10
CA GLN A 66 -3.57 -0.43 -13.30
C GLN A 66 -2.06 -0.74 -13.38
N THR A 67 -1.48 -0.61 -14.58
CA THR A 67 -0.04 -0.80 -14.79
C THR A 67 0.77 0.24 -14.03
N TYR A 68 0.43 1.52 -14.14
CA TYR A 68 1.14 2.59 -13.44
C TYR A 68 0.95 2.56 -11.93
N VAL A 69 -0.22 2.16 -11.43
CA VAL A 69 -0.44 1.92 -9.99
C VAL A 69 0.48 0.80 -9.50
N ARG A 70 0.58 -0.30 -10.25
CA ARG A 70 1.50 -1.40 -9.93
C ARG A 70 2.97 -0.94 -9.95
N GLU A 71 3.37 -0.18 -10.96
CA GLU A 71 4.73 0.40 -11.05
C GLU A 71 5.04 1.32 -9.87
N ALA A 72 4.08 2.16 -9.47
CA ALA A 72 4.21 3.02 -8.30
C ALA A 72 4.34 2.20 -7.01
N THR A 73 3.52 1.16 -6.82
CA THR A 73 3.64 0.24 -5.67
C THR A 73 5.03 -0.38 -5.59
N LEU A 74 5.51 -0.97 -6.70
CA LEU A 74 6.83 -1.60 -6.77
C LEU A 74 7.98 -0.59 -6.56
N ALA A 75 7.84 0.62 -7.09
CA ALA A 75 8.82 1.69 -6.89
C ALA A 75 8.88 2.13 -5.42
N LYS A 76 7.73 2.17 -4.73
CA LYS A 76 7.66 2.47 -3.29
C LYS A 76 8.33 1.38 -2.46
N GLU A 77 8.06 0.11 -2.76
CA GLU A 77 8.71 -1.04 -2.11
C GLU A 77 10.23 -1.03 -2.27
N ARG A 78 10.73 -0.60 -3.44
CA ARG A 78 12.16 -0.46 -3.74
C ARG A 78 12.80 0.83 -3.23
N ASN A 79 12.06 1.64 -2.47
CA ASN A 79 12.48 2.98 -2.03
C ASN A 79 12.95 3.89 -3.19
N ASN A 80 12.40 3.70 -4.39
CA ASN A 80 12.73 4.46 -5.58
C ASN A 80 11.73 5.60 -5.75
N GLN A 81 11.96 6.70 -5.03
CA GLN A 81 11.06 7.85 -5.02
C GLN A 81 10.92 8.54 -6.38
N LYS A 82 11.96 8.50 -7.24
CA LYS A 82 11.92 9.06 -8.59
C LYS A 82 10.92 8.30 -9.46
N ASN A 83 11.02 6.97 -9.50
CA ASN A 83 10.11 6.14 -10.29
C ASN A 83 8.70 6.12 -9.70
N TYR A 84 8.58 6.22 -8.37
CA TYR A 84 7.29 6.37 -7.71
C TYR A 84 6.54 7.60 -8.24
N ARG A 85 7.19 8.76 -8.25
CA ARG A 85 6.61 10.00 -8.78
C ARG A 85 6.30 9.89 -10.26
N ALA A 86 7.24 9.39 -11.06
CA ALA A 86 7.06 9.24 -12.50
C ALA A 86 5.88 8.31 -12.85
N ALA A 87 5.65 7.25 -12.09
CA ALA A 87 4.51 6.36 -12.28
C ALA A 87 3.19 7.05 -11.89
N ILE A 88 3.14 7.78 -10.77
CA ILE A 88 1.98 8.59 -10.37
C ILE A 88 1.64 9.64 -11.44
N ASP A 89 2.66 10.29 -12.02
CA ASP A 89 2.48 11.33 -13.04
C ASP A 89 1.86 10.78 -14.34
N LYS A 90 2.11 9.51 -14.67
CA LYS A 90 1.51 8.83 -15.83
C LYS A 90 0.06 8.38 -15.62
N ILE A 91 -0.41 8.28 -14.38
CA ILE A 91 -1.80 7.88 -14.11
C ILE A 91 -2.74 8.97 -14.61
N THR A 92 -3.67 8.59 -15.48
CA THR A 92 -4.69 9.51 -16.00
C THR A 92 -5.78 9.68 -14.95
N CYS A 93 -6.13 10.94 -14.65
CA CYS A 93 -7.17 11.26 -13.68
C CYS A 93 -8.56 10.90 -14.21
N PRO A 94 -9.47 10.43 -13.36
CA PRO A 94 -10.88 10.24 -13.74
C PRO A 94 -11.52 11.55 -14.22
N ALA A 95 -12.59 11.43 -15.00
CA ALA A 95 -13.44 12.57 -15.33
C ALA A 95 -14.06 13.15 -14.05
N GLN A 96 -14.09 14.49 -13.94
CA GLN A 96 -14.57 15.21 -12.76
C GLN A 96 -16.07 15.40 -12.75
#